data_AF-A0A7C3G5X3-F1
#
_entry.id   AF-A0A7C3G5X3-F1
#
_cell.length_a   1.000
_cell.length_b   1.000
_cell.length_c   1.000
_cell.angle_alpha   90.00
_cell.angle_beta   90.00
_cell.angle_gamma   90.00
#
_symmetry.space_group_name_H-M   'P 1'
#
loop_
_entity.id
_entity.type
_entity.pdbx_description
1 polymer ?
#
loop_
_entity_poly.entity_id
_entity_poly.type
_entity_poly.pdbx_seq_one_letter_code
_entity_poly.pdbx_strand_id
1 'polypeptide(L)'
;MTELEIITGNLGLPILIGTLYVSWLLQGFSQRLGEVTKMKAYYRWFSLGNAFLIISILSYIVRYNAILAQQPALFVTPLFTLLAFHLPLALGVILNLTITLIYWYWLGHK
;
A
#
# COMPACT_ATOMS: atom_id res chain seq x y z
N MET A 1 -21.59 -17.40 -3.44
CA MET A 1 -20.87 -16.27 -4.02
C MET A 1 -21.59 -15.88 -5.29
N THR A 2 -22.13 -14.65 -5.33
CA THR A 2 -22.78 -14.10 -6.53
C THR A 2 -21.70 -13.62 -7.51
N GLU A 3 -21.95 -13.65 -8.83
CA GLU A 3 -20.97 -13.28 -9.86
C GLU A 3 -20.33 -11.90 -9.64
N LEU A 4 -21.10 -10.97 -9.07
CA LEU A 4 -20.61 -9.65 -8.66
C LEU A 4 -19.51 -9.73 -7.60
N GLU A 5 -19.57 -10.63 -6.62
CA GLU A 5 -18.50 -10.77 -5.61
C GLU A 5 -17.19 -11.26 -6.22
N ILE A 6 -17.27 -12.10 -7.25
CA ILE A 6 -16.10 -12.64 -7.95
C ILE A 6 -15.44 -11.54 -8.79
N ILE A 7 -16.24 -10.76 -9.53
CA ILE A 7 -15.74 -9.64 -10.34
C ILE A 7 -15.19 -8.53 -9.43
N THR A 8 -15.91 -8.15 -8.38
CA THR A 8 -15.50 -7.09 -7.45
C THR A 8 -14.30 -7.50 -6.61
N GLY A 9 -14.21 -8.78 -6.20
CA GLY A 9 -13.03 -9.32 -5.52
C GLY A 9 -11.77 -9.29 -6.38
N ASN A 10 -11.92 -9.49 -7.70
CA ASN A 10 -10.80 -9.41 -8.64
C ASN A 10 -10.34 -7.96 -8.90
N LEU A 11 -11.24 -6.97 -8.77
CA LEU A 11 -10.89 -5.54 -8.88
C LEU A 11 -10.04 -5.02 -7.71
N GLY A 12 -10.06 -5.69 -6.56
CA GLY A 12 -9.23 -5.30 -5.41
C GLY A 12 -7.72 -5.40 -5.70
N LEU A 13 -7.29 -6.44 -6.43
CA LEU A 13 -5.87 -6.62 -6.79
C LEU A 13 -5.29 -5.49 -7.64
N PRO A 14 -5.87 -5.10 -8.79
CA PRO A 14 -5.34 -4.01 -9.61
C PRO A 14 -5.34 -2.68 -8.88
N ILE A 15 -6.30 -2.42 -7.96
CA ILE A 15 -6.31 -1.21 -7.13
C ILE A 15 -5.12 -1.20 -6.16
N LEU A 16 -4.84 -2.33 -5.50
CA LEU A 16 -3.71 -2.44 -4.57
C LEU A 16 -2.36 -2.34 -5.31
N ILE A 17 -2.25 -3.00 -6.46
CA ILE A 17 -1.07 -2.91 -7.33
C ILE A 17 -0.90 -1.47 -7.83
N GLY A 18 -1.98 -0.81 -8.24
CA GLY A 18 -1.97 0.60 -8.62
C GLY A 18 -1.49 1.52 -7.50
N THR A 19 -1.93 1.27 -6.26
CA THR A 19 -1.49 2.03 -5.08
C THR A 19 0.01 1.86 -4.83
N LEU A 20 0.53 0.64 -4.97
CA LEU A 20 1.96 0.37 -4.87
C LEU A 20 2.74 1.04 -6.00
N TYR A 21 2.21 1.01 -7.22
CA TYR A 21 2.81 1.68 -8.38
C TYR A 21 2.89 3.20 -8.20
N VAL A 22 1.79 3.83 -7.75
CA VAL A 22 1.75 5.27 -7.44
C VAL A 22 2.75 5.60 -6.33
N SER A 23 2.85 4.77 -5.30
CA SER A 23 3.81 4.95 -4.21
C SER A 23 5.27 4.88 -4.70
N TRP A 24 5.55 3.95 -5.61
CA TRP A 24 6.86 3.82 -6.23
C TRP A 24 7.19 5.01 -7.15
N LEU A 25 6.21 5.49 -7.90
CA LEU A 25 6.33 6.69 -8.73
C LEU A 25 6.59 7.94 -7.87
N LEU A 26 5.84 8.11 -6.78
CA LEU A 26 6.06 9.17 -5.79
C LEU A 26 7.45 9.11 -5.16
N GLN A 27 7.97 7.93 -4.88
CA GLN A 27 9.35 7.76 -4.40
C GLN A 27 10.36 8.28 -5.42
N GLY A 28 10.22 7.92 -6.70
CA GLY A 28 11.09 8.39 -7.77
C GLY A 28 11.03 9.91 -7.96
N PHE A 29 9.83 10.49 -7.91
CA PHE A 29 9.65 11.95 -7.94
C PHE A 29 10.30 12.63 -6.72
N SER A 30 10.05 12.12 -5.52
CA SER A 30 10.60 12.67 -4.28
C SER A 30 12.12 12.60 -4.23
N GLN A 31 12.71 11.54 -4.79
CA GLN A 31 14.17 11.42 -4.90
C GLN A 31 14.76 12.51 -5.80
N ARG A 32 14.22 12.67 -7.01
CA ARG A 32 14.68 13.71 -7.96
C ARG A 32 14.48 15.12 -7.41
N LEU A 33 13.34 15.37 -6.76
CA LEU A 33 13.07 16.62 -6.05
C LEU A 33 14.11 16.84 -4.95
N GLY A 34 14.38 15.84 -4.11
CA GLY A 34 15.38 15.91 -3.04
C GLY A 34 16.80 16.22 -3.52
N GLU A 35 17.19 15.69 -4.68
CA GLU A 35 18.48 15.98 -5.32
C GLU A 35 18.58 17.44 -5.77
N VAL A 36 17.52 17.98 -6.39
CA VAL A 36 17.44 19.39 -6.81
C VAL A 36 17.40 20.33 -5.60
N THR A 37 16.73 19.93 -4.52
CA THR A 37 16.48 20.78 -3.35
C THR A 37 17.53 20.64 -2.25
N LYS A 38 18.47 19.69 -2.39
CA LYS A 38 19.46 19.29 -1.37
C LYS A 38 18.82 18.93 -0.02
N MET A 39 17.62 18.35 -0.04
CA MET A 39 16.93 17.90 1.18
C MET A 39 17.48 16.58 1.73
N LYS A 40 17.26 16.34 3.03
CA LYS A 40 17.60 15.07 3.69
C LYS A 40 16.92 13.89 2.97
N ALA A 41 17.60 12.75 2.95
CA ALA A 41 17.22 11.52 2.24
C ALA A 41 15.98 10.80 2.85
N TYR A 42 14.83 11.47 2.94
CA TYR A 42 13.58 10.89 3.45
C TYR A 42 12.99 9.83 2.50
N TYR A 43 13.48 9.73 1.26
CA TYR A 43 13.07 8.70 0.29
C TYR A 43 13.25 7.26 0.80
N ARG A 44 14.13 7.02 1.78
CA ARG A 44 14.29 5.69 2.41
C ARG A 44 13.03 5.24 3.15
N TRP A 45 12.24 6.17 3.67
CA TRP A 45 10.99 5.86 4.35
C TRP A 45 9.88 5.40 3.38
N PHE A 46 9.94 5.78 2.10
CA PHE A 46 9.07 5.20 1.07
C PHE A 46 9.31 3.70 0.89
N SER A 47 10.56 3.25 1.05
CA SER A 47 10.87 1.81 0.99
C SER A 47 10.16 1.03 2.11
N LEU A 48 10.12 1.61 3.33
CA LEU A 48 9.35 1.06 4.44
C LEU A 48 7.85 1.05 4.15
N GLY A 49 7.28 2.17 3.67
CA GLY A 49 5.87 2.25 3.28
C GLY A 49 5.50 1.22 2.20
N ASN A 50 6.34 1.07 1.18
CA ASN A 50 6.17 0.08 0.11
C ASN A 50 6.26 -1.36 0.63
N ALA A 51 7.15 -1.66 1.59
CA ALA A 51 7.20 -2.97 2.23
C ALA A 51 5.89 -3.31 2.95
N PHE A 52 5.30 -2.34 3.67
CA PHE A 52 3.98 -2.52 4.29
C PHE A 52 2.86 -2.75 3.26
N LEU A 53 2.88 -2.02 2.14
CA LEU A 53 1.93 -2.25 1.03
C LEU A 53 2.08 -3.65 0.42
N ILE A 54 3.31 -4.14 0.24
CA ILE A 54 3.56 -5.51 -0.26
C ILE A 54 2.99 -6.55 0.70
N ILE A 55 3.21 -6.39 2.01
CA ILE A 55 2.67 -7.29 3.04
C ILE A 55 1.13 -7.30 2.99
N SER A 56 0.51 -6.13 2.80
CA SER A 56 -0.94 -6.04 2.62
C SER A 56 -1.42 -6.78 1.36
N ILE A 57 -0.73 -6.64 0.23
CA ILE A 57 -1.08 -7.31 -1.03
C ILE A 57 -0.98 -8.83 -0.88
N LEU A 58 0.12 -9.32 -0.28
CA LEU A 58 0.29 -10.74 0.00
C LEU A 58 -0.83 -11.28 0.89
N SER A 59 -1.21 -10.53 1.93
CA SER A 59 -2.31 -10.89 2.81
C SER A 59 -3.66 -10.92 2.10
N TYR A 60 -3.89 -10.01 1.14
CA TYR A 60 -5.08 -10.04 0.28
C TYR A 60 -5.12 -11.28 -0.62
N ILE A 61 -4.00 -11.63 -1.24
CA ILE A 61 -3.88 -12.82 -2.12
C ILE A 61 -4.15 -14.09 -1.31
N VAL A 62 -3.53 -14.23 -0.13
CA VAL A 62 -3.73 -15.39 0.75
C VAL A 62 -5.20 -15.51 1.16
N ARG A 63 -5.84 -14.40 1.55
CA ARG A 63 -7.25 -14.37 1.92
C ARG A 63 -8.16 -14.74 0.74
N TYR A 64 -7.91 -14.18 -0.43
CA TYR A 64 -8.70 -14.46 -1.64
C TYR A 64 -8.62 -15.94 -2.03
N ASN A 65 -7.42 -16.52 -1.99
CA ASN A 65 -7.22 -17.96 -2.24
C ASN A 65 -7.88 -18.83 -1.16
N ALA A 66 -7.81 -18.45 0.11
CA ALA A 66 -8.46 -19.18 1.20
C ALA A 66 -9.99 -19.22 1.07
N ILE A 67 -10.59 -18.10 0.66
CA ILE A 67 -12.02 -18.00 0.36
C ILE A 67 -12.38 -18.89 -0.83
N LEU A 68 -11.57 -18.86 -1.90
CA LEU A 68 -11.79 -19.65 -3.11
C LEU A 68 -11.67 -21.17 -2.84
N ALA A 69 -10.73 -21.56 -1.98
CA ALA A 69 -10.48 -22.95 -1.61
C ALA A 69 -11.45 -23.52 -0.54
N GLN A 70 -12.39 -22.70 -0.04
CA GLN A 70 -13.32 -23.06 1.04
C GLN A 70 -12.63 -23.67 2.29
N GLN A 71 -11.38 -23.28 2.55
CA GLN A 71 -10.57 -23.80 3.66
C GLN A 71 -10.78 -23.01 4.97
N PRO A 72 -10.57 -23.62 6.15
CA PRO A 72 -11.17 -23.12 7.38
C PRO A 72 -10.54 -21.83 7.93
N ALA A 73 -11.45 -20.86 8.15
CA ALA A 73 -11.62 -19.88 9.22
C ALA A 73 -10.47 -18.96 9.65
N LEU A 74 -9.23 -19.42 9.86
CA LEU A 74 -8.19 -18.59 10.49
C LEU A 74 -7.83 -17.37 9.62
N PHE A 75 -7.70 -17.55 8.31
CA PHE A 75 -7.36 -16.48 7.35
C PHE A 75 -8.57 -15.65 6.89
N VAL A 76 -9.79 -16.04 7.27
CA VAL A 76 -11.04 -15.33 6.93
C VAL A 76 -11.58 -14.58 8.17
N THR A 77 -10.95 -14.75 9.34
CA THR A 77 -11.38 -14.02 10.55
C THR A 77 -11.28 -12.50 10.37
N PRO A 78 -12.22 -11.74 10.96
CA PRO A 78 -12.20 -10.27 10.90
C PRO A 78 -10.93 -9.69 11.56
N LEU A 79 -10.41 -10.35 12.61
CA LEU A 79 -9.14 -9.99 13.24
C LEU A 79 -7.95 -10.10 12.28
N PHE A 80 -7.86 -11.19 11.51
CA PHE A 80 -6.81 -11.36 10.51
C PHE A 80 -6.93 -10.30 9.40
N THR A 81 -8.16 -10.00 8.96
CA THR A 81 -8.41 -8.97 7.95
C THR A 81 -8.02 -7.56 8.44
N LEU A 82 -8.21 -7.28 9.72
CA LEU A 82 -7.80 -6.00 10.31
C LEU A 82 -6.27 -5.91 10.43
N LEU A 83 -5.64 -6.94 11.00
CA LEU A 83 -4.22 -6.93 11.35
C LEU A 83 -3.28 -7.16 10.16
N ALA A 84 -3.64 -8.06 9.24
CA ALA A 84 -2.77 -8.45 8.13
C ALA A 84 -3.04 -7.65 6.85
N PHE A 85 -4.26 -7.14 6.67
CA PHE A 85 -4.64 -6.37 5.48
C PHE A 85 -4.81 -4.87 5.77
N HIS A 86 -5.73 -4.47 6.66
CA HIS A 86 -6.02 -3.04 6.84
C HIS A 86 -4.89 -2.27 7.52
N LEU A 87 -4.26 -2.84 8.55
CA LEU A 87 -3.19 -2.18 9.30
C LEU A 87 -1.96 -1.90 8.42
N PRO A 88 -1.40 -2.88 7.69
CA PRO A 88 -0.25 -2.65 6.82
C PRO A 88 -0.62 -1.73 5.66
N LEU A 89 -1.84 -1.81 5.13
CA LEU A 89 -2.31 -0.90 4.08
C LEU A 89 -2.36 0.54 4.58
N ALA A 90 -3.02 0.78 5.71
CA ALA A 90 -3.15 2.11 6.29
C ALA A 90 -1.77 2.69 6.65
N LEU A 91 -0.90 1.89 7.28
CA LEU A 91 0.47 2.32 7.61
C LEU A 91 1.29 2.62 6.36
N GLY A 92 1.23 1.78 5.34
CA GLY A 92 1.94 1.98 4.07
C GLY A 92 1.50 3.26 3.35
N VAL A 93 0.18 3.47 3.26
CA VAL A 93 -0.40 4.68 2.65
C VAL A 93 -0.05 5.92 3.47
N ILE A 94 -0.26 5.91 4.79
CA ILE A 94 0.02 7.07 5.66
C ILE A 94 1.50 7.45 5.61
N LEU A 95 2.41 6.47 5.66
CA LEU A 95 3.85 6.73 5.55
C LEU A 95 4.19 7.40 4.23
N ASN A 96 3.76 6.80 3.10
CA ASN A 96 4.02 7.36 1.77
C ASN A 96 3.42 8.77 1.64
N LEU A 97 2.17 8.98 2.08
CA LEU A 97 1.48 10.27 2.03
C LEU A 97 2.19 11.32 2.89
N THR A 98 2.60 10.97 4.11
CA THR A 98 3.28 11.87 5.03
C THR A 98 4.60 12.35 4.44
N ILE A 99 5.38 11.46 3.83
CA ILE A 99 6.65 11.83 3.19
C ILE A 99 6.40 12.72 1.97
N THR A 100 5.41 12.39 1.15
CA THR A 100 5.00 13.25 0.02
C THR A 100 4.64 14.65 0.51
N LEU A 101 3.82 14.76 1.56
CA LEU A 101 3.42 16.04 2.13
C LEU A 101 4.61 16.83 2.67
N ILE A 102 5.59 16.19 3.31
CA ILE A 102 6.81 16.87 3.77
C ILE A 102 7.57 17.50 2.60
N TYR A 103 7.75 16.75 1.50
CA TYR A 103 8.42 17.27 0.30
C TYR A 103 7.63 18.38 -0.38
N TRP A 104 6.30 18.23 -0.48
CA TRP A 104 5.42 19.22 -1.12
C TRP A 104 5.27 20.50 -0.30
N TYR A 105 5.13 20.39 1.02
CA TYR A 105 5.09 21.53 1.93
C TYR A 105 6.37 22.36 1.82
N TRP A 106 7.52 21.69 1.75
CA TRP A 106 8.79 22.38 1.58
C TRP A 106 8.87 23.15 0.24
N LEU A 107 8.31 22.59 -0.83
CA LEU A 107 8.25 23.25 -2.12
C LEU A 107 7.35 24.49 -2.10
N GLY A 108 6.22 24.44 -1.40
CA GLY A 108 5.29 25.57 -1.27
C GLY A 108 5.77 26.68 -0.32
N HIS A 109 6.76 26.42 0.53
CA HIS A 109 7.37 27.42 1.41
C HIS A 109 8.54 28.18 0.75
N LYS A 110 9.00 27.76 -0.43
CA LYS A 110 10.03 28.46 -1.21
C LYS A 110 9.41 29.47 -2.18
#